data_AF-K0JJG3-F1
#
_entry.id   AF-K0JJG3-F1
#
_cell.length_a   1.000
_cell.length_b   1.000
_cell.length_c   1.000
_cell.angle_alpha   90.00
_cell.angle_beta   90.00
_cell.angle_gamma   90.00
#
_symmetry.space_group_name_H-M   'P 1'
#
loop_
_entity.id
_entity.type
_entity.pdbx_description
1 polymer ?
#
loop_
_entity_poly.entity_id
_entity_poly.type
_entity_poly.pdbx_seq_one_letter_code
_entity_poly.pdbx_strand_id
1 'polypeptide(L)'
;MTKKIFLLLFTILILSIIFISCKKFDTTGTTIQGTSANKYTSIDPILGQDYKLQVQATGNSLTIGIAGSNGNIIGTPETIDKLYQEKGSSNYSFQNGVMSGNFSILSTDQIKISFVRNTPPYLSVRDIICTSANNP
;
A
#
# COMPACT_ATOMS: atom_id res chain seq x y z
N MET A 1 -16.61 -2.62 -48.92
CA MET A 1 -15.20 -2.53 -48.50
C MET A 1 -15.02 -1.65 -47.26
N THR A 2 -15.74 -0.52 -47.18
CA THR A 2 -15.77 0.45 -46.07
C THR A 2 -16.10 -0.11 -44.67
N LYS A 3 -17.06 -1.04 -44.54
CA LYS A 3 -17.39 -1.66 -43.24
C LYS A 3 -16.21 -2.39 -42.58
N LYS A 4 -15.38 -3.11 -43.36
CA LYS A 4 -14.22 -3.85 -42.85
C LYS A 4 -13.09 -2.92 -42.42
N ILE A 5 -12.90 -1.82 -43.15
CA ILE A 5 -11.92 -0.77 -42.85
C ILE A 5 -12.33 0.01 -41.58
N PHE A 6 -13.62 0.33 -41.44
CA PHE A 6 -14.13 0.98 -40.22
C PHE A 6 -13.94 0.11 -38.98
N LEU A 7 -14.24 -1.19 -39.09
CA LEU A 7 -14.03 -2.14 -37.99
C LEU A 7 -12.57 -2.22 -37.59
N LEU A 8 -11.65 -2.32 -38.55
CA LEU A 8 -10.20 -2.33 -38.30
C LEU A 8 -9.74 -1.09 -37.54
N LEU A 9 -10.15 0.11 -37.97
CA LEU A 9 -9.79 1.38 -37.34
C LEU A 9 -10.33 1.47 -35.91
N PHE A 10 -11.56 0.99 -35.68
CA PHE A 10 -12.16 0.95 -34.36
C PHE A 10 -11.40 0.01 -33.42
N THR A 11 -10.96 -1.15 -33.90
CA THR A 11 -10.15 -2.08 -33.09
C THR A 11 -8.79 -1.48 -32.75
N ILE A 12 -8.13 -0.81 -33.69
CA ILE A 12 -6.84 -0.12 -33.46
C ILE A 12 -7.01 0.98 -32.42
N LEU A 13 -8.10 1.75 -32.48
CA LEU A 13 -8.42 2.80 -31.51
C LEU A 13 -8.60 2.22 -30.10
N ILE A 14 -9.37 1.14 -29.95
CA ILE A 14 -9.57 0.49 -28.66
C ILE A 14 -8.26 -0.07 -28.10
N LEU A 15 -7.46 -0.73 -28.92
CA LEU A 15 -6.17 -1.28 -28.51
C LEU A 15 -5.23 -0.15 -28.06
N SER A 16 -5.14 0.95 -28.81
CA SER A 16 -4.30 2.10 -28.43
C SER A 16 -4.75 2.75 -27.12
N ILE A 17 -6.05 2.86 -26.85
CA ILE A 17 -6.55 3.36 -25.55
C ILE A 17 -6.16 2.42 -24.40
N ILE A 18 -6.22 1.10 -24.60
CA ILE A 18 -5.80 0.10 -23.60
C ILE A 18 -4.30 0.21 -23.32
N PHE A 19 -3.47 0.34 -24.35
CA PHE A 19 -2.01 0.48 -24.20
C PHE A 19 -1.60 1.80 -23.53
N ILE A 20 -2.30 2.91 -23.81
CA ILE A 20 -2.03 4.21 -23.16
C ILE A 20 -2.52 4.20 -21.70
N SER A 21 -3.64 3.53 -21.42
CA SER A 21 -4.20 3.46 -20.05
C SER A 21 -3.39 2.53 -19.14
N CYS A 22 -2.61 1.60 -19.69
CA CYS A 22 -1.66 0.79 -18.94
C CYS A 22 -0.39 1.62 -18.69
N LYS A 23 -0.51 2.66 -17.86
CA LYS A 23 0.62 3.48 -17.41
C LYS A 23 1.59 2.53 -16.70
N LYS A 24 2.75 2.29 -17.33
CA LYS A 24 3.86 1.56 -16.69
C LYS A 24 4.14 2.25 -15.36
N PHE A 25 3.88 1.56 -14.26
CA PHE A 25 4.36 2.01 -12.96
C PHE A 25 5.88 2.06 -13.03
N ASP A 26 6.44 3.19 -12.60
CA ASP A 26 7.87 3.31 -12.45
C ASP A 26 8.31 2.23 -11.45
N THR A 27 9.11 1.27 -11.91
CA THR A 27 9.53 0.12 -11.11
C THR A 27 10.63 0.47 -10.13
N THR A 28 11.11 1.71 -10.15
CA THR A 28 12.16 2.22 -9.28
C THR A 28 11.55 2.51 -7.91
N GLY A 29 11.99 1.77 -6.88
CA GLY A 29 11.47 1.93 -5.53
C GLY A 29 11.64 3.37 -5.05
N THR A 30 10.58 3.96 -4.54
CA THR A 30 10.58 5.36 -4.11
C THR A 30 10.86 5.48 -2.62
N THR A 31 11.65 6.48 -2.22
CA THR A 31 11.86 6.79 -0.80
C THR A 31 10.61 7.45 -0.24
N ILE A 32 10.14 6.97 0.90
CA ILE A 32 9.02 7.53 1.65
C ILE A 32 9.48 8.88 2.21
N GLN A 33 8.66 9.91 2.01
CA GLN A 33 8.93 11.27 2.49
C GLN A 33 7.77 11.74 3.36
N GLY A 34 8.06 12.51 4.41
CA GLY A 34 7.00 13.07 5.27
C GLY A 34 6.45 12.09 6.31
N THR A 35 7.16 11.01 6.64
CA THR A 35 6.89 10.16 7.80
C THR A 35 7.82 10.51 8.97
N SER A 36 7.38 10.24 10.19
CA SER A 36 8.22 10.20 11.38
C SER A 36 9.18 8.99 11.32
N ALA A 37 10.26 9.04 12.13
CA ALA A 37 11.13 7.88 12.36
C ALA A 37 10.50 6.83 13.30
N ASN A 38 9.34 7.13 13.89
CA ASN A 38 8.67 6.32 14.88
C ASN A 38 7.75 5.27 14.24
N LYS A 39 7.37 4.27 15.03
CA LYS A 39 6.35 3.30 14.65
C LYS A 39 4.96 3.95 14.70
N TYR A 40 4.14 3.63 13.70
CA TYR A 40 2.73 3.96 13.66
C TYR A 40 1.91 2.79 14.19
N THR A 41 0.98 3.04 15.11
CA THR A 41 0.10 2.00 15.65
C THR A 41 -1.35 2.34 15.32
N SER A 42 -2.17 1.35 14.95
CA SER A 42 -3.57 1.59 14.64
C SER A 42 -4.31 2.18 15.83
N ILE A 43 -5.14 3.20 15.57
CA ILE A 43 -5.98 3.81 16.62
C ILE A 43 -7.01 2.78 17.10
N ASP A 44 -7.64 2.07 16.16
CA ASP A 44 -8.65 1.06 16.44
C ASP A 44 -8.07 -0.36 16.51
N PRO A 45 -8.70 -1.26 17.27
CA PRO A 45 -8.38 -2.68 17.23
C PRO A 45 -8.67 -3.27 15.84
N ILE A 46 -7.86 -4.27 15.45
CA ILE A 46 -8.04 -5.01 14.21
C ILE A 46 -8.50 -6.44 14.50
N LEU A 47 -9.13 -7.08 13.51
CA LEU A 47 -9.58 -8.49 13.58
C LEU A 47 -10.62 -8.78 14.66
N GLY A 48 -11.32 -7.76 15.16
CA GLY A 48 -12.32 -7.91 16.22
C GLY A 48 -11.75 -8.34 17.57
N GLN A 49 -10.43 -8.20 17.77
CA GLN A 49 -9.73 -8.47 19.02
C GLN A 49 -8.87 -7.26 19.38
N ASP A 50 -8.30 -7.24 20.60
CA ASP A 50 -7.40 -6.16 21.06
C ASP A 50 -5.99 -6.24 20.43
N TYR A 51 -5.95 -6.57 19.14
CA TYR A 51 -4.76 -6.50 18.32
C TYR A 51 -4.68 -5.14 17.65
N LYS A 52 -3.47 -4.62 17.49
CA LYS A 52 -3.20 -3.38 16.75
C LYS A 52 -2.35 -3.65 15.54
N LEU A 53 -2.49 -2.85 14.50
CA LEU A 53 -1.56 -2.86 13.38
C LEU A 53 -0.38 -1.95 13.72
N GLN A 54 0.85 -2.44 13.60
CA GLN A 54 2.06 -1.63 13.69
C GLN A 54 2.71 -1.52 12.32
N VAL A 55 3.04 -0.29 11.92
CA VAL A 55 3.68 0.01 10.64
C VAL A 55 4.91 0.88 10.91
N GLN A 56 6.03 0.54 10.30
CA GLN A 56 7.25 1.35 10.35
C GLN A 56 7.73 1.63 8.94
N ALA A 57 7.88 2.92 8.63
CA ALA A 57 8.42 3.40 7.36
C ALA A 57 9.90 3.74 7.52
N THR A 58 10.78 3.11 6.72
CA THR A 58 12.22 3.38 6.75
C THR A 58 12.77 3.49 5.34
N GLY A 59 13.16 4.68 4.92
CA GLY A 59 13.72 4.88 3.58
C GLY A 59 12.70 4.49 2.49
N ASN A 60 12.96 3.41 1.77
CA ASN A 60 12.08 2.87 0.72
C ASN A 60 11.31 1.61 1.13
N SER A 61 11.30 1.26 2.43
CA SER A 61 10.65 0.07 2.95
C SER A 61 9.57 0.35 3.98
N LEU A 62 8.59 -0.55 4.05
CA LEU A 62 7.57 -0.60 5.09
C LEU A 62 7.66 -1.95 5.80
N THR A 63 7.71 -1.93 7.13
CA THR A 63 7.53 -3.12 7.96
C THR A 63 6.13 -3.07 8.56
N ILE A 64 5.33 -4.12 8.35
CA ILE A 64 3.95 -4.24 8.80
C ILE A 64 3.83 -5.44 9.72
N GLY A 65 3.42 -5.23 10.97
CA GLY A 65 3.24 -6.28 11.95
C GLY A 65 1.92 -6.14 12.70
N ILE A 66 1.46 -7.24 13.30
CA ILE A 66 0.31 -7.26 14.20
C ILE A 66 0.86 -7.23 15.63
N ALA A 67 0.46 -6.25 16.42
CA ALA A 67 0.83 -6.14 17.82
C ALA A 67 -0.28 -6.70 18.72
N GLY A 68 0.13 -7.40 19.77
CA GLY A 68 -0.73 -7.82 20.88
C GLY A 68 -1.13 -6.66 21.80
N SER A 69 -1.98 -6.95 22.78
CA SER A 69 -2.38 -5.99 23.83
C SER A 69 -1.21 -5.50 24.69
N ASN A 70 -0.10 -6.24 24.71
CA ASN A 70 1.17 -5.82 25.35
C ASN A 70 2.06 -4.95 24.45
N GLY A 71 1.61 -4.59 23.24
CA GLY A 71 2.36 -3.80 22.26
C GLY A 71 3.46 -4.55 21.51
N ASN A 72 3.67 -5.84 21.80
CA ASN A 72 4.67 -6.67 21.12
C ASN A 72 4.12 -7.25 19.82
N ILE A 73 4.99 -7.33 18.80
CA ILE A 73 4.64 -7.98 17.53
C ILE A 73 4.40 -9.47 17.76
N ILE A 74 3.28 -9.96 17.23
CA ILE A 74 2.89 -11.35 17.19
C ILE A 74 3.32 -11.92 15.84
N GLY A 75 4.15 -12.96 15.86
CA GLY A 75 4.67 -13.59 14.65
C GLY A 75 5.76 -12.77 13.94
N THR A 76 6.02 -13.11 12.68
CA THR A 76 7.02 -12.42 11.86
C THR A 76 6.36 -11.24 11.14
N PRO A 77 6.85 -10.00 11.30
CA PRO A 77 6.34 -8.87 10.53
C PRO A 77 6.71 -9.01 9.06
N GLU A 78 5.87 -8.46 8.20
CA GLU A 78 6.11 -8.43 6.75
C GLU A 78 6.93 -7.20 6.40
N THR A 79 8.02 -7.39 5.64
CA THR A 79 8.81 -6.28 5.10
C THR A 79 8.53 -6.13 3.61
N ILE A 80 8.11 -4.92 3.24
CA ILE A 80 7.91 -4.49 1.87
C ILE A 80 9.12 -3.65 1.47
N ASP A 81 9.97 -4.17 0.59
CA ASP A 81 11.22 -3.50 0.17
C ASP A 81 11.05 -2.55 -1.02
N LYS A 82 9.84 -2.49 -1.61
CA LYS A 82 9.54 -1.67 -2.78
C LYS A 82 8.19 -1.01 -2.67
N LEU A 83 8.22 0.32 -2.78
CA LEU A 83 7.06 1.18 -2.79
C LEU A 83 7.02 1.98 -4.08
N TYR A 84 5.80 2.13 -4.60
CA TYR A 84 5.51 2.81 -5.85
C TYR A 84 4.68 4.05 -5.57
N GLN A 85 5.16 5.21 -5.97
CA GLN A 85 4.50 6.49 -5.77
C GLN A 85 4.25 7.14 -7.13
N GLU A 86 3.07 7.72 -7.33
CA GLU A 86 2.91 8.70 -8.40
C GLU A 86 3.58 10.02 -7.96
N LYS A 87 4.41 10.60 -8.83
CA LYS A 87 5.17 11.83 -8.50
C LYS A 87 4.24 12.92 -7.93
N GLY A 88 4.52 13.36 -6.70
CA GLY A 88 3.74 14.39 -6.00
C GLY A 88 2.54 13.89 -5.20
N SER A 89 2.26 12.58 -5.20
CA SER A 89 1.18 11.97 -4.40
C SER A 89 1.67 11.53 -3.04
N SER A 90 0.95 11.77 -1.94
CA SER A 90 1.28 11.16 -0.63
C SER A 90 0.85 9.68 -0.51
N ASN A 91 0.44 9.07 -1.62
CA ASN A 91 -0.02 7.69 -1.69
C ASN A 91 1.04 6.80 -2.34
N TYR A 92 1.32 5.68 -1.69
CA TYR A 92 2.26 4.66 -2.09
C TYR A 92 1.50 3.34 -2.25
N SER A 93 1.77 2.63 -3.34
CA SER A 93 1.30 1.28 -3.55
C SER A 93 2.45 0.31 -3.32
N PHE A 94 2.15 -0.89 -2.85
CA PHE A 94 3.13 -1.93 -2.68
C PHE A 94 2.60 -3.30 -3.06
N GLN A 95 3.54 -4.15 -3.45
CA GLN A 95 3.33 -5.57 -3.61
C GLN A 95 4.66 -6.30 -3.42
N ASN A 96 4.68 -7.23 -2.47
CA ASN A 96 5.62 -8.34 -2.47
C ASN A 96 4.80 -9.63 -2.67
N GLY A 97 5.37 -10.75 -3.11
CA GLY A 97 4.60 -11.97 -3.43
C GLY A 97 3.69 -12.50 -2.29
N VAL A 98 3.81 -11.93 -1.08
CA VAL A 98 3.03 -12.24 0.11
C VAL A 98 1.87 -11.25 0.32
N MET A 99 2.09 -9.95 0.10
CA MET A 99 1.16 -8.88 0.48
C MET A 99 1.11 -7.78 -0.58
N SER A 100 -0.10 -7.29 -0.88
CA SER A 100 -0.32 -6.12 -1.73
C SER A 100 -1.22 -5.11 -1.05
N GLY A 101 -1.01 -3.82 -1.31
CA GLY A 101 -1.74 -2.79 -0.61
C GLY A 101 -1.41 -1.37 -1.03
N ASN A 102 -1.98 -0.43 -0.29
CA ASN A 102 -1.72 0.99 -0.36
C ASN A 102 -1.42 1.55 1.03
N PHE A 103 -0.60 2.59 1.03
CA PHE A 103 -0.15 3.33 2.18
C PHE A 103 -0.23 4.82 1.83
N SER A 104 -0.92 5.61 2.63
CA SER A 104 -1.10 7.05 2.43
C SER A 104 -0.59 7.80 3.64
N ILE A 105 0.18 8.85 3.41
CA ILE A 105 0.61 9.76 4.46
C ILE A 105 -0.44 10.86 4.59
N LEU A 106 -1.10 10.92 5.74
CA LEU A 106 -2.08 11.96 6.07
C LEU A 106 -1.39 13.15 6.74
N SER A 107 -0.42 12.88 7.59
CA SER A 107 0.51 13.84 8.20
C SER A 107 1.78 13.15 8.66
N THR A 108 2.75 13.89 9.19
CA THR A 108 4.00 13.31 9.73
C THR A 108 3.75 12.24 10.78
N ASP A 109 2.70 12.39 11.60
CA ASP A 109 2.37 11.47 12.68
C ASP A 109 1.14 10.61 12.39
N GLN A 110 0.57 10.67 11.19
CA GLN A 110 -0.62 9.89 10.85
C GLN A 110 -0.54 9.31 9.43
N ILE A 111 -0.80 8.02 9.33
CA ILE A 111 -0.86 7.28 8.08
C ILE A 111 -2.21 6.56 7.95
N LYS A 112 -2.57 6.24 6.71
CA LYS A 112 -3.65 5.33 6.38
C LYS A 112 -3.10 4.15 5.60
N ILE A 113 -3.50 2.93 5.94
CA ILE A 113 -3.01 1.73 5.27
C ILE A 113 -4.13 0.74 4.97
N SER A 114 -4.07 0.14 3.78
CA SER A 114 -4.92 -0.96 3.37
C SER A 114 -4.06 -2.04 2.72
N PHE A 115 -4.29 -3.31 3.05
CA PHE A 115 -3.56 -4.41 2.41
C PHE A 115 -4.37 -5.70 2.39
N VAL A 116 -3.92 -6.62 1.53
CA VAL A 116 -4.36 -8.00 1.46
C VAL A 116 -3.12 -8.88 1.49
N ARG A 117 -3.13 -9.91 2.32
CA ARG A 117 -2.17 -11.01 2.26
C ARG A 117 -2.68 -12.05 1.27
N ASN A 118 -1.86 -12.31 0.27
CA ASN A 118 -2.10 -13.27 -0.81
C ASN A 118 -1.60 -14.69 -0.45
N THR A 119 -0.98 -14.85 0.72
CA THR A 119 -0.56 -16.15 1.26
C THR A 119 -1.12 -16.37 2.68
N PRO A 120 -1.26 -17.64 3.12
CA PRO A 120 -1.75 -17.95 4.46
C PRO A 120 -0.89 -17.34 5.60
N PRO A 121 -1.50 -17.00 6.75
CA PRO A 121 -2.94 -16.79 6.94
C PRO A 121 -3.46 -15.60 6.10
N TYR A 122 -4.55 -15.83 5.37
CA TYR A 122 -5.18 -14.79 4.55
C TYR A 122 -5.77 -13.70 5.43
N LEU A 123 -5.44 -12.46 5.13
CA LEU A 123 -5.87 -11.31 5.91
C LEU A 123 -6.11 -10.12 4.97
N SER A 124 -7.23 -9.43 5.14
CA SER A 124 -7.50 -8.15 4.50
C SER A 124 -7.75 -7.08 5.56
N VAL A 125 -7.05 -5.98 5.42
CA VAL A 125 -7.16 -4.80 6.27
C VAL A 125 -7.45 -3.61 5.36
N ARG A 126 -8.44 -2.78 5.72
CA ARG A 126 -8.90 -1.67 4.89
C ARG A 126 -8.99 -0.39 5.69
N ASP A 127 -8.46 0.67 5.12
CA ASP A 127 -8.55 2.06 5.59
C ASP A 127 -8.23 2.23 7.09
N ILE A 128 -7.23 1.50 7.59
CA ILE A 128 -6.81 1.62 8.98
C ILE A 128 -5.97 2.88 9.14
N ILE A 129 -6.35 3.70 10.12
CA ILE A 129 -5.59 4.86 10.54
C ILE A 129 -4.61 4.46 11.64
N CYS A 130 -3.33 4.80 11.44
CA CYS A 130 -2.29 4.58 12.43
C CYS A 130 -1.62 5.91 12.80
N THR A 131 -1.31 6.08 14.09
CA THR A 131 -0.65 7.27 14.63
C THR A 131 0.70 6.94 15.21
N SER A 132 1.63 7.89 15.13
CA SER A 132 2.94 7.81 15.78
C SER A 132 2.81 8.10 17.28
N ALA A 133 3.74 7.60 18.09
CA ALA A 133 3.74 7.82 19.54
C ALA A 133 3.75 9.30 19.99
N ASN A 134 4.05 10.25 19.08
CA ASN A 134 4.02 11.67 19.37
C ASN A 134 2.62 12.29 19.26
N ASN A 135 1.62 11.55 18.77
CA ASN A 135 0.24 12.00 18.63
C ASN A 135 -0.73 10.81 18.86
N PRO A 136 -0.77 10.26 20.09
CA PRO A 136 -1.54 9.07 20.42
C PRO A 136 -3.04 9.22 20.16
#